data_AF-A0A1E3YPY6-F1
#
_entry.id   AF-A0A1E3YPY6-F1
#
_cell.length_a   1.000
_cell.length_b   1.000
_cell.length_c   1.000
_cell.angle_alpha   90.00
_cell.angle_beta   90.00
_cell.angle_gamma   90.00
#
_symmetry.space_group_name_H-M   'P 1'
#
loop_
_entity.id
_entity.type
_entity.pdbx_description
1 polymer ?
#
loop_
_entity_poly.entity_id
_entity_poly.type
_entity_poly.pdbx_seq_one_letter_code
_entity_poly.pdbx_strand_id
1 'polypeptide(L)'
;MLMLLSALPFAASAQTISSGAPAVANVPVDSPLALGALLVAVALAGWWSLRRSHGVRRVASLLLVATVVGLAGQGAGLMAQVVSAFTQPAGETLPIAVSPITAGGFTGFQPADFSNNSGAALRIAAIDPPDLAQCFATNPANTLLPPGPPTPSPHPACGVGAMLANGATCRVDVEAICRSLYVSGATLTAISPTSGTASGGGGVTLTGTGLTAATSVTFDGVPATSVNVVNATTITAVTPAHAAGAVNVAVFTPAGAAQLASGYTYLATAVGQSSGGGVIAALDGGLNNLIAATADNSTGIGWGGFGTAVGPGAQSDTDGASNTAAVGATLSAGVYAAQLCSTYQVDSQGNTPCQAGNTCYNDWFLPARNQLAALYTNRVAVGGFANALYWSSTESSASPLTDAWINDFSIGNPVTIPKTQNLQTRCVRAFTP
;
A
#
# COMPACT_ATOMS: atom_id res chain seq x y z
N MET A 1 -19.37 37.98 -30.00
CA MET A 1 -18.30 36.96 -30.00
C MET A 1 -17.63 37.04 -28.62
N LEU A 2 -18.22 36.37 -27.62
CA LEU A 2 -17.69 35.12 -27.01
C LEU A 2 -16.29 35.39 -26.41
N MET A 3 -16.02 35.28 -25.11
CA MET A 3 -16.38 34.21 -24.17
C MET A 3 -16.40 34.71 -22.72
N LEU A 4 -17.42 34.26 -21.96
CA LEU A 4 -17.32 34.05 -20.51
C LEU A 4 -16.28 32.95 -20.26
N LEU A 5 -15.32 33.18 -19.36
CA LEU A 5 -14.67 32.09 -18.61
C LEU A 5 -15.17 32.16 -17.17
N SER A 6 -16.26 31.44 -16.92
CA SER A 6 -16.66 31.01 -15.59
C SER A 6 -15.61 30.00 -15.10
N ALA A 7 -14.79 30.40 -14.13
CA ALA A 7 -14.05 29.43 -13.32
C ALA A 7 -15.08 28.69 -12.46
N LEU A 8 -15.52 27.52 -12.93
CA LEU A 8 -16.27 26.57 -12.11
C LEU A 8 -15.34 26.13 -10.97
N PRO A 9 -15.73 26.28 -9.69
CA PRO A 9 -15.05 25.56 -8.64
C PRO A 9 -15.28 24.07 -8.89
N PHE A 10 -14.19 23.31 -9.08
CA PHE A 10 -14.23 21.86 -9.05
C PHE A 10 -14.61 21.42 -7.63
N ALA A 11 -15.91 21.36 -7.35
CA ALA A 11 -16.41 20.73 -6.14
C ALA A 11 -16.26 19.21 -6.31
N ALA A 12 -15.46 18.58 -5.47
CA ALA A 12 -15.40 17.13 -5.40
C ALA A 12 -16.73 16.62 -4.82
N SER A 13 -17.58 16.06 -5.68
CA SER A 13 -18.86 15.43 -5.30
C SER A 13 -18.72 13.91 -5.40
N ALA A 14 -18.23 13.26 -4.35
CA ALA A 14 -17.99 11.81 -4.35
C ALA A 14 -18.71 11.02 -3.24
N GLN A 15 -19.46 11.70 -2.38
CA GLN A 15 -20.18 11.11 -1.24
C GLN A 15 -21.68 11.10 -1.49
N THR A 16 -22.45 10.33 -0.70
CA THR A 16 -23.89 10.24 -0.95
C THR A 16 -24.75 10.05 0.30
N ILE A 17 -25.95 10.62 0.25
CA ILE A 17 -27.07 10.26 1.12
C ILE A 17 -28.05 9.45 0.27
N SER A 18 -28.36 8.23 0.69
CA SER A 18 -29.42 7.45 0.06
C SER A 18 -30.73 7.68 0.80
N SER A 19 -31.75 8.15 0.07
CA SER A 19 -33.07 8.41 0.61
C SER A 19 -34.14 7.73 -0.24
N GLY A 20 -35.19 7.19 0.38
CA GLY A 20 -36.27 6.52 -0.35
C GLY A 20 -37.61 6.71 0.33
N ALA A 21 -38.71 6.50 -0.40
CA ALA A 21 -40.04 6.55 0.21
C ALA A 21 -40.12 5.57 1.40
N PRO A 22 -40.80 5.93 2.51
CA PRO A 22 -40.99 5.02 3.62
C PRO A 22 -41.60 3.73 3.10
N ALA A 23 -41.02 2.59 3.49
CA ALA A 23 -41.66 1.31 3.26
C ALA A 23 -43.04 1.37 3.93
N VAL A 24 -44.11 1.21 3.15
CA VAL A 24 -45.44 0.92 3.71
C VAL A 24 -45.24 -0.32 4.56
N ALA A 25 -45.68 -0.31 5.82
CA ALA A 25 -45.53 -1.45 6.72
C ALA A 25 -46.01 -2.72 6.02
N ASN A 26 -45.08 -3.57 5.59
CA ASN A 26 -45.41 -4.82 4.92
C ASN A 26 -46.26 -5.64 5.89
N VAL A 27 -47.46 -6.05 5.48
CA VAL A 27 -48.11 -7.19 6.13
C VAL A 27 -47.17 -8.38 5.87
N PRO A 28 -46.64 -9.06 6.91
CA PRO A 28 -45.68 -10.14 6.70
C PRO A 28 -46.38 -11.28 5.97
N VAL A 29 -45.99 -11.51 4.71
CA VAL A 29 -46.45 -12.66 3.92
C VAL A 29 -45.84 -13.97 4.45
N ASP A 30 -44.91 -13.87 5.40
CA ASP A 30 -44.24 -15.00 6.06
C ASP A 30 -45.05 -15.60 7.23
N SER A 31 -46.25 -15.10 7.53
CA SER A 31 -47.12 -15.79 8.48
C SER A 31 -47.94 -16.87 7.75
N PRO A 32 -47.74 -18.17 8.05
CA PRO A 32 -48.52 -19.25 7.42
C PRO A 32 -50.04 -19.11 7.66
N LEU A 33 -50.44 -18.30 8.64
CA LEU A 33 -51.82 -17.94 8.92
C LEU A 33 -52.46 -17.04 7.85
N ALA A 34 -51.70 -16.16 7.19
CA ALA A 34 -52.23 -15.28 6.14
C ALA A 34 -52.51 -16.03 4.83
N LEU A 35 -51.61 -16.94 4.45
CA LEU A 35 -51.82 -17.89 3.34
C LEU A 35 -52.97 -18.86 3.63
N GLY A 36 -53.07 -19.34 4.88
CA GLY A 36 -54.19 -20.15 5.33
C GLY A 36 -55.54 -19.44 5.23
N ALA A 37 -55.62 -18.18 5.66
CA ALA A 37 -56.84 -17.38 5.58
C ALA A 37 -57.30 -17.13 4.14
N LEU A 38 -56.36 -16.91 3.22
CA LEU A 38 -56.66 -16.72 1.79
C LEU A 38 -57.19 -18.01 1.15
N LEU A 39 -56.57 -19.15 1.44
CA LEU A 39 -57.02 -20.46 0.92
C LEU A 39 -58.40 -20.85 1.46
N VAL A 40 -58.68 -20.55 2.74
CA VAL A 40 -60.00 -20.77 3.34
C VAL A 40 -61.05 -19.86 2.71
N ALA A 41 -60.73 -18.59 2.43
CA ALA A 41 -61.66 -17.67 1.76
C ALA A 41 -62.00 -18.12 0.33
N VAL A 42 -61.02 -18.61 -0.42
CA VAL A 42 -61.24 -19.14 -1.78
C VAL A 42 -62.02 -20.46 -1.76
N ALA A 43 -61.73 -21.34 -0.79
CA ALA A 43 -62.47 -22.59 -0.61
C ALA A 43 -63.93 -22.35 -0.20
N LEU A 44 -64.20 -21.38 0.68
CA LEU A 44 -65.55 -20.97 1.08
C LEU A 44 -66.31 -20.31 -0.06
N ALA A 45 -65.65 -19.48 -0.88
CA ALA A 45 -66.25 -18.89 -2.08
C ALA A 45 -66.56 -19.94 -3.15
N GLY A 46 -65.69 -20.93 -3.33
CA GLY A 46 -65.91 -22.08 -4.22
C GLY A 46 -67.06 -22.98 -3.73
N TRP A 47 -67.11 -23.28 -2.42
CA TRP A 47 -68.16 -24.10 -1.82
C TRP A 47 -69.54 -23.41 -1.85
N TRP A 48 -69.57 -22.09 -1.60
CA TRP A 48 -70.79 -21.27 -1.69
C TRP A 48 -71.31 -21.18 -3.14
N SER A 49 -70.40 -21.09 -4.11
CA SER A 49 -70.69 -21.13 -5.55
C SER A 49 -71.28 -22.46 -6.02
N LEU A 50 -70.81 -23.58 -5.47
CA LEU A 50 -71.26 -24.94 -5.83
C LEU A 50 -72.63 -25.32 -5.25
N ARG A 51 -73.14 -24.59 -4.24
CA ARG A 51 -74.41 -24.91 -3.55
C ARG A 51 -75.68 -24.33 -4.18
N ARG A 52 -75.59 -23.50 -5.22
CA ARG A 52 -76.77 -22.90 -5.89
C ARG A 52 -76.79 -23.22 -7.39
N SER A 53 -77.55 -24.26 -7.73
CA SER A 53 -77.92 -24.74 -9.06
C SER A 53 -78.79 -23.72 -9.84
N HIS A 54 -78.90 -23.63 -11.17
CA HIS A 54 -78.68 -24.54 -12.30
C HIS A 54 -78.27 -23.74 -13.57
N GLY A 55 -77.59 -24.41 -14.50
CA GLY A 55 -77.75 -24.17 -15.95
C GLY A 55 -76.73 -23.25 -16.65
N VAL A 56 -76.62 -21.98 -16.26
CA VAL A 56 -76.04 -20.95 -17.17
C VAL A 56 -74.52 -20.69 -16.96
N ARG A 57 -73.88 -21.28 -15.94
CA ARG A 57 -72.49 -20.92 -15.54
C ARG A 57 -71.39 -21.97 -15.79
N ARG A 58 -71.65 -23.05 -16.52
CA ARG A 58 -70.56 -23.93 -17.01
C ARG A 58 -69.68 -23.20 -18.03
N VAL A 59 -70.26 -22.29 -18.81
CA VAL A 59 -69.53 -21.43 -19.76
C VAL A 59 -68.72 -20.36 -19.02
N ALA A 60 -69.30 -19.72 -17.99
CA ALA A 60 -68.62 -18.68 -17.22
C ALA A 60 -67.42 -19.21 -16.39
N SER A 61 -67.49 -20.45 -15.90
CA SER A 61 -66.41 -21.05 -15.11
C SER A 61 -65.21 -21.49 -15.98
N LEU A 62 -65.46 -21.96 -17.19
CA LEU A 62 -64.42 -22.20 -18.20
C LEU A 62 -63.77 -20.88 -18.67
N LEU A 63 -64.57 -19.81 -18.79
CA LEU A 63 -64.07 -18.45 -19.06
C LEU A 63 -63.25 -17.87 -17.90
N LEU A 64 -63.58 -18.20 -16.64
CA LEU A 64 -62.83 -17.73 -15.47
C LEU A 64 -61.50 -18.47 -15.29
N VAL A 65 -61.46 -19.78 -15.57
CA VAL A 65 -60.20 -20.54 -15.59
C VAL A 65 -59.34 -20.15 -16.79
N ALA A 66 -59.94 -19.89 -17.96
CA ALA A 66 -59.21 -19.38 -19.13
C ALA A 66 -58.68 -17.94 -18.95
N THR A 67 -59.38 -17.09 -18.20
CA THR A 67 -58.87 -15.75 -17.83
C THR A 67 -57.79 -15.82 -16.76
N VAL A 68 -57.87 -16.74 -15.80
CA VAL A 68 -56.81 -16.93 -14.79
C VAL A 68 -55.54 -17.57 -15.40
N VAL A 69 -55.67 -18.54 -16.31
CA VAL A 69 -54.54 -19.11 -17.06
C VAL A 69 -54.01 -18.11 -18.10
N GLY A 70 -54.87 -17.28 -18.69
CA GLY A 70 -54.49 -16.17 -19.57
C GLY A 70 -53.76 -15.03 -18.85
N LEU A 71 -54.12 -14.74 -17.60
CA LEU A 71 -53.44 -13.79 -16.72
C LEU A 71 -52.07 -14.30 -16.23
N ALA A 72 -51.89 -15.62 -16.12
CA ALA A 72 -50.57 -16.22 -15.87
C ALA A 72 -49.66 -16.23 -17.11
N GLY A 73 -50.21 -16.02 -18.31
CA GLY A 73 -49.49 -16.07 -19.59
C GLY A 73 -49.24 -14.73 -20.29
N GLN A 74 -49.66 -13.59 -19.71
CA GLN A 74 -49.56 -12.28 -20.36
C GLN A 74 -48.80 -11.27 -19.50
N GLY A 75 -47.55 -11.03 -19.92
CA GLY A 75 -46.90 -9.73 -19.80
C GLY A 75 -45.96 -9.59 -18.61
N ALA A 76 -44.66 -9.56 -18.92
CA ALA A 76 -43.61 -9.05 -18.05
C ALA A 76 -43.96 -7.69 -17.37
N GLY A 77 -44.95 -6.95 -17.87
CA GLY A 77 -45.48 -5.72 -17.27
C GLY A 77 -46.24 -5.90 -15.95
N LEU A 78 -47.02 -6.97 -15.75
CA LEU A 78 -47.75 -7.15 -14.47
C LEU A 78 -46.80 -7.69 -13.39
N MET A 79 -45.88 -8.58 -13.76
CA MET A 79 -44.76 -8.96 -12.91
C MET A 79 -43.84 -7.77 -12.64
N ALA A 80 -43.62 -6.85 -13.58
CA ALA A 80 -42.87 -5.62 -13.34
C ALA A 80 -43.62 -4.62 -12.45
N GLN A 81 -44.97 -4.57 -12.49
CA GLN A 81 -45.78 -3.75 -11.56
C GLN A 81 -45.87 -4.35 -10.16
N VAL A 82 -45.89 -5.68 -10.04
CA VAL A 82 -45.81 -6.39 -8.75
C VAL A 82 -44.39 -6.28 -8.20
N VAL A 83 -43.37 -6.50 -9.02
CA VAL A 83 -41.96 -6.24 -8.65
C VAL A 83 -41.79 -4.77 -8.32
N SER A 84 -42.35 -3.78 -9.04
CA SER A 84 -42.27 -2.35 -8.67
C SER A 84 -43.10 -1.96 -7.45
N ALA A 85 -44.06 -2.80 -7.04
CA ALA A 85 -44.75 -2.66 -5.76
C ALA A 85 -43.96 -3.29 -4.60
N PHE A 86 -43.04 -4.21 -4.89
CA PHE A 86 -42.14 -4.87 -3.91
C PHE A 86 -40.68 -4.38 -3.94
N THR A 87 -40.27 -3.67 -4.99
CA THR A 87 -39.01 -2.92 -5.09
C THR A 87 -39.37 -1.46 -4.93
N GLN A 88 -38.91 -0.85 -3.84
CA GLN A 88 -39.00 0.60 -3.64
C GLN A 88 -38.56 1.34 -4.92
N PRO A 89 -39.16 2.50 -5.27
CA PRO A 89 -38.55 3.37 -6.26
C PRO A 89 -37.11 3.63 -5.80
N ALA A 90 -36.15 3.40 -6.70
CA ALA A 90 -34.72 3.50 -6.43
C ALA A 90 -34.46 4.73 -5.55
N GLY A 91 -33.92 4.50 -4.36
CA GLY A 91 -33.63 5.60 -3.46
C GLY A 91 -32.78 6.66 -4.18
N GLU A 92 -33.15 7.93 -4.04
CA GLU A 92 -32.36 9.02 -4.59
C GLU A 92 -31.06 9.11 -3.81
N THR A 93 -29.96 9.07 -4.55
CA THR A 93 -28.60 9.16 -4.03
C THR A 93 -28.13 10.59 -4.22
N LEU A 94 -28.14 11.38 -3.14
CA LEU A 94 -27.86 12.81 -3.14
C LEU A 94 -26.40 13.07 -2.77
N PRO A 95 -25.62 13.81 -3.57
CA PRO A 95 -24.20 13.98 -3.29
C PRO A 95 -23.95 14.90 -2.08
N ILE A 96 -23.01 14.53 -1.21
CA ILE A 96 -22.50 15.43 -0.18
C ILE A 96 -21.31 16.20 -0.77
N ALA A 97 -21.45 17.51 -0.89
CA ALA A 97 -20.39 18.38 -1.41
C ALA A 97 -19.44 18.80 -0.29
N VAL A 98 -18.13 18.56 -0.49
CA VAL A 98 -17.09 19.08 0.40
C VAL A 98 -16.56 20.38 -0.18
N SER A 99 -17.00 21.49 0.39
CA SER A 99 -16.61 22.83 -0.08
C SER A 99 -15.85 23.59 1.01
N PRO A 100 -14.56 23.91 0.80
CA PRO A 100 -13.77 24.77 1.69
C PRO A 100 -14.40 26.15 1.93
N ILE A 101 -14.22 26.70 3.13
CA ILE A 101 -14.44 28.14 3.40
C ILE A 101 -13.08 28.84 3.37
N THR A 102 -12.89 29.76 2.42
CA THR A 102 -11.58 30.41 2.13
C THR A 102 -11.49 31.90 2.47
N ALA A 103 -12.43 32.46 3.23
CA ALA A 103 -12.45 33.90 3.54
C ALA A 103 -11.23 34.32 4.39
N GLY A 104 -10.17 34.82 3.73
CA GLY A 104 -8.89 35.20 4.37
C GLY A 104 -7.94 34.04 4.67
N GLY A 105 -8.24 32.82 4.19
CA GLY A 105 -7.56 31.57 4.52
C GLY A 105 -8.56 30.42 4.68
N PHE A 106 -8.10 29.17 4.76
CA PHE A 106 -8.96 28.00 4.96
C PHE A 106 -9.43 27.94 6.43
N THR A 107 -10.72 28.18 6.70
CA THR A 107 -11.23 28.29 8.09
C THR A 107 -12.29 27.25 8.47
N GLY A 108 -12.71 26.38 7.54
CA GLY A 108 -13.70 25.32 7.79
C GLY A 108 -14.29 24.74 6.51
N PHE A 109 -15.42 24.03 6.65
CA PHE A 109 -16.18 23.44 5.53
C PHE A 109 -17.59 24.01 5.47
N GLN A 110 -18.09 24.27 4.27
CA GLN A 110 -19.49 24.58 4.07
C GLN A 110 -20.35 23.36 4.43
N PRO A 111 -21.40 23.52 5.24
CA PRO A 111 -22.36 22.46 5.49
C PRO A 111 -23.18 22.14 4.22
N ALA A 112 -23.73 20.92 4.16
CA ALA A 112 -24.55 20.47 3.04
C ALA A 112 -26.03 20.34 3.46
N ASP A 113 -26.91 21.08 2.79
CA ASP A 113 -28.37 21.02 3.00
C ASP A 113 -29.05 20.12 1.98
N PHE A 114 -29.98 19.30 2.45
CA PHE A 114 -30.77 18.39 1.62
C PHE A 114 -32.25 18.65 1.83
N SER A 115 -32.92 19.11 0.77
CA SER A 115 -34.34 19.44 0.77
C SER A 115 -35.13 18.36 0.04
N ASN A 116 -36.18 17.85 0.66
CA ASN A 116 -37.08 16.89 0.02
C ASN A 116 -38.16 17.63 -0.79
N ASN A 117 -38.09 17.53 -2.12
CA ASN A 117 -39.08 18.10 -3.04
C ASN A 117 -39.86 17.02 -3.81
N SER A 118 -39.83 15.77 -3.34
CA SER A 118 -40.38 14.61 -4.06
C SER A 118 -41.91 14.50 -4.03
N GLY A 119 -42.59 15.34 -3.24
CA GLY A 119 -44.03 15.24 -3.03
C GLY A 119 -44.46 14.21 -1.97
N ALA A 120 -43.54 13.38 -1.47
CA ALA A 120 -43.77 12.38 -0.43
C ALA A 120 -42.74 12.49 0.70
N ALA A 121 -43.01 11.92 1.87
CA ALA A 121 -41.97 11.79 2.90
C ALA A 121 -40.88 10.81 2.44
N LEU A 122 -39.62 11.04 2.83
CA LEU A 122 -38.49 10.16 2.54
C LEU A 122 -37.84 9.69 3.85
N ARG A 123 -37.30 8.48 3.86
CA ARG A 123 -36.46 7.95 4.93
C ARG A 123 -35.00 8.02 4.51
N ILE A 124 -34.14 8.53 5.39
CA ILE A 124 -32.69 8.47 5.20
C ILE A 124 -32.24 7.02 5.46
N ALA A 125 -31.81 6.31 4.42
CA ALA A 125 -31.43 4.90 4.50
C ALA A 125 -29.97 4.71 4.93
N ALA A 126 -29.07 5.54 4.39
CA ALA A 126 -27.65 5.54 4.70
C ALA A 126 -27.06 6.94 4.48
N ILE A 127 -25.99 7.23 5.21
CA ILE A 127 -25.11 8.38 5.00
C ILE A 127 -23.71 7.80 4.87
N ASP A 128 -23.07 8.00 3.72
CA ASP A 128 -21.68 7.62 3.51
C ASP A 128 -20.79 8.86 3.73
N PRO A 129 -20.07 8.95 4.87
CA PRO A 129 -19.31 10.15 5.22
C PRO A 129 -18.11 10.37 4.29
N PRO A 130 -17.62 11.63 4.18
CA PRO A 130 -16.32 11.91 3.58
C PRO A 130 -15.18 11.02 4.05
N ASP A 131 -14.21 10.77 3.17
CA ASP A 131 -12.88 10.32 3.58
C ASP A 131 -11.90 11.51 3.75
N LEU A 132 -10.72 11.23 4.30
CA LEU A 132 -9.69 12.23 4.57
C LEU A 132 -9.18 12.92 3.29
N ALA A 133 -9.05 12.18 2.19
CA ALA A 133 -8.58 12.73 0.93
C ALA A 133 -9.60 13.71 0.34
N GLN A 134 -10.89 13.40 0.46
CA GLN A 134 -11.99 14.26 0.05
C GLN A 134 -12.07 15.52 0.91
N CYS A 135 -11.89 15.41 2.24
CA CYS A 135 -11.86 16.56 3.14
C CYS A 135 -10.69 17.51 2.84
N PHE A 136 -9.51 17.01 2.47
CA PHE A 136 -8.29 17.83 2.40
C PHE A 136 -7.66 17.92 1.01
N ALA A 137 -8.40 17.57 -0.06
CA ALA A 137 -7.91 17.53 -1.45
C ALA A 137 -7.21 18.82 -1.92
N THR A 138 -7.60 19.99 -1.38
CA THR A 138 -7.10 21.31 -1.79
C THR A 138 -6.19 21.97 -0.76
N ASN A 139 -5.83 21.29 0.33
CA ASN A 139 -4.98 21.85 1.39
C ASN A 139 -3.57 21.22 1.36
N PRO A 140 -2.60 21.82 0.66
CA PRO A 140 -1.24 21.27 0.55
C PRO A 140 -0.47 21.30 1.87
N ALA A 141 -0.93 22.04 2.89
CA ALA A 141 -0.24 22.19 4.16
C ALA A 141 -0.76 21.25 5.27
N ASN A 142 -1.93 20.61 5.11
CA ASN A 142 -2.60 19.79 6.14
C ASN A 142 -2.66 20.43 7.54
N THR A 143 -2.60 21.76 7.62
CA THR A 143 -2.69 22.47 8.89
C THR A 143 -4.14 22.55 9.30
N LEU A 144 -4.47 22.03 10.49
CA LEU A 144 -5.71 22.38 11.17
C LEU A 144 -5.73 23.88 11.44
N LEU A 145 -6.69 24.58 10.86
CA LEU A 145 -7.01 25.93 11.28
C LEU A 145 -8.09 25.92 12.37
N PRO A 146 -8.09 26.96 13.24
CA PRO A 146 -9.05 27.10 14.33
C PRO A 146 -10.50 26.99 13.85
N PRO A 147 -11.44 26.59 14.72
CA PRO A 147 -12.84 26.42 14.36
C PRO A 147 -13.36 27.68 13.65
N GLY A 148 -14.04 27.46 12.53
CA GLY A 148 -14.91 28.49 11.97
C GLY A 148 -15.95 28.86 13.03
N PRO A 149 -16.51 30.09 12.99
CA PRO A 149 -17.64 30.41 13.85
C PRO A 149 -18.74 29.36 13.64
N PRO A 150 -19.36 28.82 14.72
CA PRO A 150 -20.42 27.83 14.57
C PRO A 150 -21.49 28.43 13.66
N THR A 151 -21.74 27.80 12.51
CA THR A 151 -22.81 28.27 11.65
C THR A 151 -24.12 28.04 12.40
N PRO A 152 -24.92 29.07 12.70
CA PRO A 152 -26.25 28.85 13.26
C PRO A 152 -27.05 28.06 12.21
N SER A 153 -27.33 26.79 12.49
CA SER A 153 -28.13 25.95 11.61
C SER A 153 -29.61 26.14 11.95
N PRO A 154 -30.44 26.65 11.03
CA PRO A 154 -31.88 26.64 11.21
C PRO A 154 -32.50 25.25 10.92
N HIS A 155 -31.72 24.30 10.40
CA HIS A 155 -32.19 22.97 9.96
C HIS A 155 -31.77 21.85 10.93
N PRO A 156 -32.62 20.83 11.14
CA PRO A 156 -32.27 19.63 11.91
C PRO A 156 -31.15 18.83 11.22
N ALA A 157 -30.37 18.10 12.02
CA ALA A 157 -29.33 17.22 11.49
C ALA A 157 -29.93 16.06 10.70
N CYS A 158 -29.34 15.75 9.53
CA CYS A 158 -29.68 14.54 8.79
C CYS A 158 -29.20 13.31 9.58
N GLY A 159 -30.12 12.43 9.99
CA GLY A 159 -29.82 11.22 10.74
C GLY A 159 -30.31 9.97 10.01
N VAL A 160 -29.50 8.90 10.01
CA VAL A 160 -29.92 7.60 9.44
C VAL A 160 -31.19 7.12 10.16
N GLY A 161 -32.19 6.72 9.37
CA GLY A 161 -33.50 6.30 9.86
C GLY A 161 -34.50 7.44 10.10
N ALA A 162 -34.09 8.70 10.05
CA ALA A 162 -34.99 9.84 10.17
C ALA A 162 -35.92 9.97 8.95
N MET A 163 -37.14 10.44 9.20
CA MET A 163 -38.11 10.78 8.16
C MET A 163 -38.01 12.26 7.83
N LEU A 164 -37.82 12.56 6.55
CA LEU A 164 -37.78 13.90 5.99
C LEU A 164 -39.10 14.17 5.25
N ALA A 165 -39.97 14.99 5.82
CA ALA A 165 -41.26 15.34 5.22
C ALA A 165 -41.09 16.08 3.89
N ASN A 166 -42.12 16.08 3.04
CA ASN A 166 -42.11 16.87 1.82
C ASN A 166 -41.99 18.37 2.16
N GLY A 167 -41.08 19.06 1.47
CA GLY A 167 -40.71 20.45 1.73
C GLY A 167 -39.80 20.67 2.94
N ALA A 168 -39.39 19.62 3.66
CA ALA A 168 -38.46 19.73 4.78
C ALA A 168 -37.00 19.66 4.31
N THR A 169 -36.13 20.35 5.04
CA THR A 169 -34.68 20.36 4.83
C THR A 169 -33.97 19.81 6.05
N CYS A 170 -32.98 18.95 5.84
CA CYS A 170 -32.02 18.56 6.87
C CYS A 170 -30.61 18.98 6.46
N ARG A 171 -29.70 19.11 7.43
CA ARG A 171 -28.30 19.49 7.22
C ARG A 171 -27.34 18.38 7.62
N VAL A 172 -26.31 18.16 6.81
CA VAL A 172 -25.10 17.41 7.19
C VAL A 172 -24.01 18.38 7.62
N ASP A 173 -23.47 18.16 8.81
CA ASP A 173 -22.34 18.90 9.35
C ASP A 173 -21.03 18.33 8.79
N VAL A 174 -20.64 18.81 7.61
CA VAL A 174 -19.42 18.38 6.90
C VAL A 174 -18.17 18.72 7.72
N GLU A 175 -18.19 19.82 8.48
CA GLU A 175 -17.07 20.21 9.34
C GLU A 175 -16.86 19.21 10.48
N ALA A 176 -17.93 18.80 11.18
CA ALA A 176 -17.84 17.80 12.23
C ALA A 176 -17.33 16.46 11.70
N ILE A 177 -17.80 16.02 10.52
CA ILE A 177 -17.34 14.78 9.90
C ILE A 177 -15.86 14.87 9.54
N CYS A 178 -15.44 15.88 8.78
CA CYS A 178 -14.05 16.05 8.38
C CYS A 178 -13.10 16.22 9.59
N ARG A 179 -13.55 16.89 10.66
CA ARG A 179 -12.79 16.99 11.92
C ARG A 179 -12.73 15.65 12.66
N SER A 180 -13.79 14.84 12.66
CA SER A 180 -13.76 13.52 13.30
C SER A 180 -12.78 12.56 12.63
N LEU A 181 -12.62 12.65 11.31
CA LEU A 181 -11.61 11.92 10.53
C LEU A 181 -10.19 12.37 10.86
N TYR A 182 -10.03 13.65 11.23
CA TYR A 182 -8.78 14.17 11.77
C TYR A 182 -8.52 13.63 13.20
N VAL A 183 -9.57 13.44 14.01
CA VAL A 183 -9.45 12.92 15.38
C VAL A 183 -9.25 11.39 15.42
N SER A 184 -9.66 10.64 14.39
CA SER A 184 -9.21 9.25 14.19
C SER A 184 -7.82 9.22 13.54
N GLY A 185 -6.83 9.76 14.25
CA GLY A 185 -5.47 9.89 13.76
C GLY A 185 -4.84 8.55 13.36
N ALA A 186 -3.81 8.62 12.52
CA ALA A 186 -2.96 7.48 12.25
C ALA A 186 -2.35 6.97 13.57
N THR A 187 -2.23 5.65 13.71
CA THR A 187 -1.51 5.05 14.84
C THR A 187 -0.29 4.34 14.32
N LEU A 188 0.77 4.33 15.12
CA LEU A 188 2.00 3.59 14.85
C LEU A 188 2.21 2.66 16.04
N THR A 189 2.20 1.36 15.78
CA THR A 189 2.17 0.33 16.83
C THR A 189 3.47 -0.46 16.90
N ALA A 190 4.19 -0.59 15.79
CA ALA A 190 5.47 -1.28 15.76
C ALA A 190 6.39 -0.79 14.63
N ILE A 191 7.68 -1.06 14.81
CA ILE A 191 8.72 -0.98 13.79
C ILE A 191 9.55 -2.26 13.85
N SER A 192 9.93 -2.80 12.69
CA SER A 192 10.79 -3.97 12.59
C SER A 192 11.82 -3.80 11.46
N PRO A 193 13.13 -4.01 11.71
CA PRO A 193 13.74 -4.25 13.03
C PRO A 193 13.64 -3.01 13.95
N THR A 194 13.81 -3.22 15.26
CA THR A 194 13.78 -2.15 16.29
C THR A 194 15.15 -1.49 16.54
N SER A 195 16.20 -1.93 15.84
CA SER A 195 17.54 -1.37 15.95
C SER A 195 18.34 -1.60 14.68
N GLY A 196 19.38 -0.77 14.48
CA GLY A 196 20.33 -0.93 13.39
C GLY A 196 21.50 0.06 13.50
N THR A 197 22.37 0.05 12.50
CA THR A 197 23.61 0.85 12.50
C THR A 197 23.35 2.37 12.50
N ALA A 198 24.18 3.13 13.21
CA ALA A 198 24.26 4.59 13.18
C ALA A 198 24.48 5.17 11.77
N SER A 199 25.11 4.39 10.88
CA SER A 199 25.29 4.75 9.46
C SER A 199 23.98 4.76 8.66
N GLY A 200 22.90 4.21 9.21
CA GLY A 200 21.63 4.05 8.51
C GLY A 200 21.69 3.04 7.36
N GLY A 201 20.80 3.21 6.39
CA GLY A 201 20.71 2.35 5.21
C GLY A 201 20.04 0.99 5.47
N GLY A 202 19.53 0.73 6.67
CA GLY A 202 18.72 -0.45 6.97
C GLY A 202 17.28 -0.24 6.54
N GLY A 203 16.67 -1.24 5.89
CA GLY A 203 15.24 -1.24 5.63
C GLY A 203 14.46 -1.55 6.91
N VAL A 204 13.36 -0.82 7.11
CA VAL A 204 12.42 -1.03 8.20
C VAL A 204 11.00 -1.16 7.67
N THR A 205 10.19 -1.88 8.42
CA THR A 205 8.74 -2.00 8.23
C THR A 205 8.05 -1.38 9.44
N LEU A 206 7.18 -0.43 9.17
CA LEU A 206 6.35 0.29 10.12
C LEU A 206 4.94 -0.28 10.07
N THR A 207 4.36 -0.60 11.23
CA THR A 207 3.02 -1.16 11.37
C THR A 207 2.12 -0.22 12.16
N GLY A 208 0.87 -0.07 11.73
CA GLY A 208 -0.06 0.88 12.31
C GLY A 208 -1.46 0.85 11.70
N THR A 209 -2.18 1.96 11.81
CA THR A 209 -3.48 2.18 11.15
C THR A 209 -3.54 3.58 10.54
N GLY A 210 -4.32 3.77 9.48
CA GLY A 210 -4.50 5.08 8.85
C GLY A 210 -3.28 5.55 8.05
N LEU A 211 -2.45 4.63 7.56
CA LEU A 211 -1.15 4.94 6.94
C LEU A 211 -1.23 5.26 5.43
N THR A 212 -2.39 5.06 4.77
CA THR A 212 -2.56 5.17 3.30
C THR A 212 -2.09 6.51 2.72
N ALA A 213 -2.20 7.60 3.48
CA ALA A 213 -1.86 8.94 3.04
C ALA A 213 -0.59 9.50 3.72
N ALA A 214 0.28 8.63 4.25
CA ALA A 214 1.53 9.07 4.85
C ALA A 214 2.42 9.82 3.83
N THR A 215 2.93 10.98 4.24
CA THR A 215 3.73 11.87 3.39
C THR A 215 5.21 11.81 3.71
N SER A 216 5.57 11.47 4.95
CA SER A 216 6.96 11.32 5.38
C SER A 216 7.09 10.47 6.64
N VAL A 217 8.30 9.94 6.85
CA VAL A 217 8.72 9.25 8.06
C VAL A 217 9.99 9.93 8.56
N THR A 218 10.11 10.15 9.86
CA THR A 218 11.32 10.70 10.48
C THR A 218 11.80 9.85 11.66
N PHE A 219 13.11 9.89 11.89
CA PHE A 219 13.81 9.34 13.05
C PHE A 219 14.44 10.51 13.80
N ASP A 220 13.86 10.87 14.95
CA ASP A 220 14.21 12.08 15.73
C ASP A 220 14.26 13.37 14.88
N GLY A 221 13.33 13.50 13.93
CA GLY A 221 13.27 14.63 13.01
C GLY A 221 14.14 14.50 11.76
N VAL A 222 15.05 13.53 11.69
CA VAL A 222 15.81 13.23 10.46
C VAL A 222 14.94 12.45 9.47
N PRO A 223 14.71 12.93 8.24
CA PRO A 223 13.86 12.24 7.27
C PRO A 223 14.42 10.87 6.85
N ALA A 224 13.56 9.85 6.85
CA ALA A 224 13.84 8.57 6.24
C ALA A 224 13.81 8.67 4.71
N THR A 225 14.48 7.73 4.03
CA THR A 225 14.46 7.62 2.57
C THR A 225 13.62 6.42 2.13
N SER A 226 13.24 6.37 0.85
CA SER A 226 12.39 5.31 0.27
C SER A 226 11.16 4.95 1.11
N VAL A 227 10.47 5.97 1.59
CA VAL A 227 9.17 5.81 2.25
C VAL A 227 8.16 5.31 1.20
N ASN A 228 7.70 4.08 1.38
CA ASN A 228 6.74 3.42 0.51
C ASN A 228 5.52 2.96 1.32
N VAL A 229 4.36 3.53 1.01
CA VAL A 229 3.09 3.17 1.64
C VAL A 229 2.56 1.90 0.98
N VAL A 230 2.71 0.75 1.64
CA VAL A 230 2.31 -0.55 1.10
C VAL A 230 0.78 -0.70 1.16
N ASN A 231 0.18 -0.34 2.30
CA ASN A 231 -1.27 -0.33 2.51
C ASN A 231 -1.62 0.52 3.74
N ALA A 232 -2.90 0.55 4.14
CA ALA A 232 -3.41 1.33 5.27
C ALA A 232 -2.77 1.00 6.64
N THR A 233 -2.02 -0.09 6.75
CA THR A 233 -1.41 -0.60 7.98
C THR A 233 0.09 -0.82 7.91
N THR A 234 0.71 -0.61 6.75
CA THR A 234 2.13 -0.95 6.52
C THR A 234 2.83 0.11 5.68
N ILE A 235 3.97 0.59 6.16
CA ILE A 235 4.93 1.43 5.42
C ILE A 235 6.29 0.74 5.46
N THR A 236 7.01 0.70 4.33
CA THR A 236 8.45 0.41 4.33
C THR A 236 9.24 1.71 4.17
N ALA A 237 10.40 1.78 4.81
CA ALA A 237 11.30 2.94 4.73
C ALA A 237 12.75 2.50 4.93
N VAL A 238 13.69 3.41 4.67
CA VAL A 238 15.13 3.23 4.93
C VAL A 238 15.58 4.23 5.99
N THR A 239 16.23 3.71 7.03
CA THR A 239 16.71 4.52 8.16
C THR A 239 17.78 5.50 7.70
N PRO A 240 17.69 6.79 8.05
CA PRO A 240 18.78 7.74 7.80
C PRO A 240 19.98 7.46 8.71
N ALA A 241 21.11 8.12 8.44
CA ALA A 241 22.21 8.15 9.39
C ALA A 241 21.84 9.00 10.61
N HIS A 242 22.21 8.54 11.80
CA HIS A 242 21.92 9.21 13.07
C HIS A 242 22.92 8.79 14.15
N ALA A 243 23.18 9.66 15.13
CA ALA A 243 24.00 9.30 16.28
C ALA A 243 23.43 8.09 17.03
N ALA A 244 24.31 7.29 17.64
CA ALA A 244 23.90 6.13 18.42
C ALA A 244 23.00 6.56 19.61
N GLY A 245 21.91 5.83 19.81
CA GLY A 245 20.89 6.13 20.82
C GLY A 245 19.48 5.71 20.41
N ALA A 246 18.58 5.66 21.39
CA ALA A 246 17.15 5.45 21.14
C ALA A 246 16.51 6.73 20.59
N VAL A 247 15.67 6.59 19.56
CA VAL A 247 15.02 7.70 18.86
C VAL A 247 13.52 7.51 18.74
N ASN A 248 12.81 8.63 18.65
CA ASN A 248 11.40 8.62 18.28
C ASN A 248 11.26 8.37 16.79
N VAL A 249 10.27 7.57 16.39
CA VAL A 249 9.91 7.37 14.99
C VAL A 249 8.54 7.97 14.76
N ALA A 250 8.43 8.89 13.80
CA ALA A 250 7.18 9.55 13.48
C ALA A 250 6.79 9.32 12.02
N VAL A 251 5.51 9.04 11.78
CA VAL A 251 4.88 9.04 10.46
C VAL A 251 3.96 10.25 10.39
N PHE A 252 4.16 11.09 9.39
CA PHE A 252 3.29 12.25 9.17
C PHE A 252 2.21 11.90 8.15
N THR A 253 0.97 12.12 8.54
CA THR A 253 -0.20 11.97 7.67
C THR A 253 -1.02 13.27 7.68
N PRO A 254 -1.92 13.45 6.71
CA PRO A 254 -2.89 14.54 6.75
C PRO A 254 -3.76 14.58 8.02
N ALA A 255 -4.01 13.44 8.66
CA ALA A 255 -4.78 13.34 9.90
C ALA A 255 -3.94 13.64 11.15
N GLY A 256 -2.64 13.94 11.01
CA GLY A 256 -1.71 14.16 12.11
C GLY A 256 -0.55 13.17 12.10
N ALA A 257 0.35 13.37 13.08
CA ALA A 257 1.52 12.52 13.25
C ALA A 257 1.20 11.30 14.13
N ALA A 258 1.59 10.11 13.67
CA ALA A 258 1.65 8.90 14.47
C ALA A 258 3.09 8.70 14.95
N GLN A 259 3.31 8.44 16.24
CA GLN A 259 4.66 8.35 16.79
C GLN A 259 4.86 7.11 17.65
N LEU A 260 6.01 6.46 17.49
CA LEU A 260 6.57 5.51 18.44
C LEU A 260 7.67 6.21 19.24
N ALA A 261 7.41 6.44 20.53
CA ALA A 261 8.42 6.96 21.44
C ALA A 261 9.52 5.92 21.66
N SER A 262 10.78 6.33 21.49
CA SER A 262 11.95 5.42 21.58
C SER A 262 11.78 4.12 20.76
N GLY A 263 11.06 4.20 19.64
CA GLY A 263 10.67 3.02 18.85
C GLY A 263 11.84 2.34 18.14
N TYR A 264 12.94 3.07 17.89
CA TYR A 264 14.10 2.55 17.19
C TYR A 264 15.40 2.92 17.91
N THR A 265 16.40 2.04 17.88
CA THR A 265 17.71 2.27 18.49
C THR A 265 18.82 2.23 17.45
N TYR A 266 19.53 3.35 17.29
CA TYR A 266 20.79 3.40 16.54
C TYR A 266 21.91 2.85 17.42
N LEU A 267 22.57 1.80 16.92
CA LEU A 267 23.74 1.19 17.51
C LEU A 267 25.00 1.77 16.87
N ALA A 268 26.10 1.82 17.62
CA ALA A 268 27.39 2.14 17.02
C ALA A 268 27.66 1.19 15.83
N THR A 269 28.11 1.76 14.71
CA THR A 269 28.38 1.02 13.49
C THR A 269 29.41 -0.08 13.76
N ALA A 270 29.04 -1.32 13.48
CA ALA A 270 29.88 -2.48 13.71
C ALA A 270 29.72 -3.53 12.61
N VAL A 271 30.79 -4.31 12.40
CA VAL A 271 30.78 -5.48 11.52
C VAL A 271 29.70 -6.47 11.98
N GLY A 272 28.97 -7.05 11.02
CA GLY A 272 27.86 -7.97 11.25
C GLY A 272 26.48 -7.32 11.31
N GLN A 273 26.39 -5.99 11.32
CA GLN A 273 25.10 -5.29 11.27
C GLN A 273 24.54 -5.21 9.84
N SER A 274 23.23 -5.28 9.70
CA SER A 274 22.54 -5.08 8.41
C SER A 274 22.61 -3.61 7.97
N SER A 275 22.99 -3.37 6.72
CA SER A 275 22.98 -2.05 6.09
C SER A 275 23.04 -2.20 4.57
N GLY A 276 22.39 -1.29 3.85
CA GLY A 276 22.62 -1.12 2.41
C GLY A 276 22.36 -2.36 1.57
N GLY A 277 21.35 -3.17 1.94
CA GLY A 277 21.00 -4.42 1.27
C GLY A 277 21.86 -5.63 1.63
N GLY A 278 22.81 -5.48 2.55
CA GLY A 278 23.72 -6.54 2.97
C GLY A 278 24.10 -6.46 4.45
N VAL A 279 25.30 -6.96 4.75
CA VAL A 279 25.90 -6.97 6.10
C VAL A 279 27.23 -6.24 6.07
N ILE A 280 27.46 -5.34 7.04
CA ILE A 280 28.75 -4.65 7.19
C ILE A 280 29.85 -5.70 7.41
N ALA A 281 30.78 -5.78 6.46
CA ALA A 281 31.83 -6.79 6.39
C ALA A 281 33.20 -6.27 6.78
N ALA A 282 33.45 -4.97 6.66
CA ALA A 282 34.71 -4.35 7.06
C ALA A 282 34.52 -2.86 7.36
N LEU A 283 35.35 -2.32 8.27
CA LEU A 283 35.37 -0.92 8.70
C LEU A 283 36.82 -0.39 8.70
N ASP A 284 37.55 -0.65 7.62
CA ASP A 284 39.00 -0.38 7.52
C ASP A 284 39.32 0.97 6.83
N GLY A 285 38.31 1.80 6.61
CA GLY A 285 38.42 3.13 6.03
C GLY A 285 38.46 3.17 4.49
N GLY A 286 38.01 4.30 3.93
CA GLY A 286 37.99 4.52 2.48
C GLY A 286 37.25 3.41 1.72
N LEU A 287 37.90 2.85 0.70
CA LEU A 287 37.36 1.75 -0.13
C LEU A 287 37.29 0.40 0.61
N ASN A 288 37.80 0.31 1.83
CA ASN A 288 37.78 -0.93 2.64
C ASN A 288 36.66 -0.92 3.69
N ASN A 289 35.81 0.11 3.72
CA ASN A 289 34.51 0.03 4.38
C ASN A 289 33.56 -0.73 3.46
N LEU A 290 33.24 -1.98 3.81
CA LEU A 290 32.53 -2.90 2.93
C LEU A 290 31.22 -3.37 3.53
N ILE A 291 30.21 -3.49 2.68
CA ILE A 291 29.00 -4.27 2.92
C ILE A 291 29.08 -5.49 2.01
N ALA A 292 28.94 -6.70 2.56
CA ALA A 292 28.86 -7.94 1.80
C ALA A 292 27.40 -8.36 1.57
N ALA A 293 27.14 -9.05 0.46
CA ALA A 293 25.85 -9.69 0.22
C ALA A 293 25.54 -10.71 1.33
N THR A 294 24.26 -10.92 1.63
CA THR A 294 23.82 -11.79 2.74
C THR A 294 24.08 -13.28 2.48
N ALA A 295 24.16 -13.69 1.21
CA ALA A 295 24.49 -15.05 0.77
C ALA A 295 25.50 -15.04 -0.39
N ASP A 296 26.12 -16.20 -0.66
CA ASP A 296 27.02 -16.35 -1.81
C ASP A 296 26.22 -16.11 -3.09
N ASN A 297 26.71 -15.22 -3.94
CA ASN A 297 26.05 -14.88 -5.19
C ASN A 297 26.22 -15.98 -6.23
N SER A 298 27.24 -16.82 -6.10
CA SER A 298 27.43 -18.05 -6.86
C SER A 298 28.32 -19.02 -6.11
N THR A 299 28.04 -20.32 -6.26
CA THR A 299 28.82 -21.44 -5.71
C THR A 299 29.76 -22.11 -6.71
N GLY A 300 29.82 -21.60 -7.94
CA GLY A 300 30.59 -22.23 -9.01
C GLY A 300 30.62 -21.37 -10.26
N ILE A 301 31.43 -20.33 -10.24
CA ILE A 301 31.63 -19.44 -11.39
C ILE A 301 33.11 -19.25 -11.68
N GLY A 302 33.47 -19.13 -12.95
CA GLY A 302 34.82 -18.78 -13.38
C GLY A 302 35.13 -17.31 -13.13
N TRP A 303 36.42 -16.99 -12.99
CA TRP A 303 36.87 -15.58 -12.93
C TRP A 303 36.59 -14.86 -14.27
N GLY A 304 36.69 -15.60 -15.39
CA GLY A 304 36.49 -15.13 -16.75
C GLY A 304 37.80 -14.98 -17.53
N GLY A 305 37.73 -14.76 -18.85
CA GLY A 305 38.87 -14.26 -19.63
C GLY A 305 40.14 -15.11 -19.63
N PHE A 306 40.05 -16.44 -19.54
CA PHE A 306 41.22 -17.30 -19.71
C PHE A 306 41.87 -17.08 -21.09
N GLY A 307 43.17 -16.87 -21.11
CA GLY A 307 43.92 -16.46 -22.31
C GLY A 307 43.87 -14.96 -22.61
N THR A 308 43.23 -14.14 -21.77
CA THR A 308 43.16 -12.69 -21.90
C THR A 308 43.62 -12.01 -20.62
N ALA A 309 44.60 -11.13 -20.73
CA ALA A 309 45.06 -10.30 -19.63
C ALA A 309 44.21 -9.03 -19.60
N VAL A 310 43.56 -8.76 -18.47
CA VAL A 310 42.95 -7.44 -18.20
C VAL A 310 44.07 -6.44 -17.86
N GLY A 311 45.15 -6.93 -17.24
CA GLY A 311 46.36 -6.17 -16.98
C GLY A 311 46.23 -5.27 -15.76
N PRO A 312 47.03 -4.19 -15.68
CA PRO A 312 47.11 -3.33 -14.49
C PRO A 312 45.77 -2.80 -13.96
N GLY A 313 44.76 -2.67 -14.82
CA GLY A 313 43.41 -2.23 -14.43
C GLY A 313 42.67 -3.20 -13.50
N ALA A 314 43.07 -4.47 -13.44
CA ALA A 314 42.47 -5.48 -12.55
C ALA A 314 43.47 -6.04 -11.52
N GLN A 315 44.61 -5.38 -11.30
CA GLN A 315 45.66 -5.88 -10.41
C GLN A 315 45.70 -5.14 -9.06
N SER A 316 44.70 -4.30 -8.75
CA SER A 316 44.62 -3.63 -7.45
C SER A 316 44.28 -4.65 -6.36
N ASP A 317 44.94 -4.53 -5.21
CA ASP A 317 44.63 -5.34 -4.03
C ASP A 317 43.53 -4.75 -3.15
N THR A 318 43.24 -3.47 -3.30
CA THR A 318 42.37 -2.70 -2.40
C THR A 318 41.18 -2.04 -3.08
N ASP A 319 41.12 -2.06 -4.41
CA ASP A 319 40.05 -1.42 -5.17
C ASP A 319 39.35 -2.43 -6.09
N GLY A 320 38.48 -3.25 -5.47
CA GLY A 320 37.71 -4.24 -6.19
C GLY A 320 36.68 -3.64 -7.15
N ALA A 321 36.24 -2.40 -6.91
CA ALA A 321 35.31 -1.71 -7.78
C ALA A 321 35.97 -1.36 -9.12
N SER A 322 37.16 -0.75 -9.09
CA SER A 322 37.94 -0.46 -10.29
C SER A 322 38.36 -1.74 -11.02
N ASN A 323 38.79 -2.78 -10.28
CA ASN A 323 39.11 -4.08 -10.90
C ASN A 323 37.90 -4.66 -11.63
N THR A 324 36.74 -4.72 -10.96
CA THR A 324 35.50 -5.27 -11.53
C THR A 324 35.09 -4.53 -12.79
N ALA A 325 35.19 -3.19 -12.79
CA ALA A 325 34.91 -2.36 -13.95
C ALA A 325 35.89 -2.64 -15.11
N ALA A 326 37.19 -2.76 -14.84
CA ALA A 326 38.20 -3.08 -15.85
C ALA A 326 37.97 -4.46 -16.48
N VAL A 327 37.67 -5.47 -15.66
CA VAL A 327 37.36 -6.83 -16.14
C VAL A 327 36.13 -6.79 -17.07
N GLY A 328 35.07 -6.08 -16.67
CA GLY A 328 33.86 -5.92 -17.48
C GLY A 328 34.13 -5.23 -18.83
N ALA A 329 34.96 -4.18 -18.82
CA ALA A 329 35.34 -3.46 -20.04
C ALA A 329 36.18 -4.30 -21.01
N THR A 330 37.08 -5.15 -20.50
CA THR A 330 37.94 -6.00 -21.34
C THR A 330 37.22 -7.23 -21.86
N LEU A 331 36.45 -7.93 -21.01
CA LEU A 331 35.84 -9.22 -21.37
C LEU A 331 34.47 -9.09 -22.05
N SER A 332 33.85 -7.91 -22.02
CA SER A 332 32.47 -7.67 -22.47
C SER A 332 31.44 -8.53 -21.71
N ALA A 333 30.18 -8.54 -22.15
CA ALA A 333 29.11 -9.29 -21.49
C ALA A 333 29.37 -10.81 -21.51
N GLY A 334 29.21 -11.47 -20.36
CA GLY A 334 29.42 -12.91 -20.20
C GLY A 334 29.03 -13.43 -18.82
N VAL A 335 29.27 -14.72 -18.56
CA VAL A 335 28.98 -15.35 -17.25
C VAL A 335 30.30 -15.57 -16.51
N TYR A 336 30.67 -14.61 -15.67
CA TYR A 336 31.88 -14.66 -14.86
C TYR A 336 31.74 -13.82 -13.59
N ALA A 337 32.63 -14.06 -12.62
CA ALA A 337 32.50 -13.55 -11.24
C ALA A 337 32.34 -12.01 -11.16
N ALA A 338 33.14 -11.25 -11.91
CA ALA A 338 33.04 -9.79 -11.92
C ALA A 338 31.71 -9.29 -12.50
N GLN A 339 31.22 -9.88 -13.60
CA GLN A 339 29.94 -9.52 -14.22
C GLN A 339 28.74 -9.87 -13.33
N LEU A 340 28.83 -11.01 -12.64
CA LEU A 340 27.81 -11.40 -11.65
C LEU A 340 27.65 -10.31 -10.59
N CYS A 341 28.76 -9.80 -10.06
CA CYS A 341 28.70 -8.77 -9.03
C CYS A 341 28.30 -7.41 -9.58
N SER A 342 28.79 -7.00 -10.76
CA SER A 342 28.43 -5.70 -11.35
C SER A 342 26.96 -5.59 -11.76
N THR A 343 26.28 -6.72 -11.95
CA THR A 343 24.84 -6.78 -12.28
C THR A 343 23.99 -7.20 -11.09
N TYR A 344 24.60 -7.52 -9.95
CA TYR A 344 23.88 -7.89 -8.74
C TYR A 344 23.11 -6.67 -8.20
N GLN A 345 21.87 -6.93 -7.79
CA GLN A 345 20.98 -5.92 -7.24
C GLN A 345 20.19 -6.51 -6.09
N VAL A 346 20.03 -5.75 -5.02
CA VAL A 346 19.19 -6.10 -3.88
C VAL A 346 18.54 -4.83 -3.34
N ASP A 347 17.28 -4.90 -2.97
CA ASP A 347 16.59 -3.76 -2.39
C ASP A 347 16.76 -3.65 -0.87
N SER A 348 16.30 -2.55 -0.30
CA SER A 348 16.33 -2.28 1.15
C SER A 348 15.61 -3.33 2.01
N GLN A 349 14.78 -4.19 1.41
CA GLN A 349 14.02 -5.23 2.09
C GLN A 349 14.65 -6.62 1.86
N GLY A 350 15.79 -6.68 1.16
CA GLY A 350 16.51 -7.90 0.86
C GLY A 350 16.01 -8.66 -0.36
N ASN A 351 15.18 -8.04 -1.22
CA ASN A 351 14.68 -8.69 -2.42
C ASN A 351 15.62 -8.53 -3.61
N THR A 352 15.81 -9.62 -4.34
CA THR A 352 16.52 -9.66 -5.62
C THR A 352 15.65 -10.42 -6.64
N PRO A 353 15.28 -9.83 -7.80
CA PRO A 353 15.51 -8.44 -8.21
C PRO A 353 14.81 -7.40 -7.31
N CYS A 354 15.27 -6.16 -7.37
CA CYS A 354 14.70 -5.05 -6.62
C CYS A 354 13.21 -4.83 -6.94
N GLN A 355 12.39 -4.63 -5.91
CA GLN A 355 10.97 -4.34 -6.09
C GLN A 355 10.72 -2.83 -6.23
N ALA A 356 9.66 -2.46 -6.96
CA ALA A 356 9.27 -1.07 -7.12
C ALA A 356 8.92 -0.43 -5.77
N GLY A 357 9.35 0.82 -5.54
CA GLY A 357 9.13 1.57 -4.31
C GLY A 357 10.23 1.40 -3.25
N ASN A 358 11.09 0.40 -3.36
CA ASN A 358 12.20 0.18 -2.44
C ASN A 358 13.51 0.83 -2.95
N THR A 359 14.44 1.19 -2.05
CA THR A 359 15.79 1.60 -2.48
C THR A 359 16.49 0.39 -3.08
N CYS A 360 16.96 0.49 -4.32
CA CYS A 360 17.75 -0.56 -4.95
C CYS A 360 19.24 -0.26 -4.81
N TYR A 361 20.01 -1.22 -4.30
CA TYR A 361 21.48 -1.16 -4.24
C TYR A 361 22.03 -1.97 -5.41
N ASN A 362 22.67 -1.30 -6.36
CA ASN A 362 23.13 -1.85 -7.64
C ASN A 362 24.60 -1.49 -7.96
N ASP A 363 25.35 -1.06 -6.95
CA ASP A 363 26.75 -0.64 -6.97
C ASP A 363 27.68 -1.74 -6.43
N TRP A 364 27.31 -3.00 -6.63
CA TRP A 364 28.04 -4.17 -6.17
C TRP A 364 29.23 -4.50 -7.07
N PHE A 365 30.28 -5.06 -6.48
CA PHE A 365 31.51 -5.46 -7.16
C PHE A 365 32.14 -6.70 -6.53
N LEU A 366 33.05 -7.34 -7.26
CA LEU A 366 33.82 -8.47 -6.75
C LEU A 366 34.99 -7.91 -5.92
N PRO A 367 35.15 -8.29 -4.64
CA PRO A 367 36.16 -7.70 -3.75
C PRO A 367 37.58 -7.95 -4.28
N ALA A 368 38.46 -6.97 -4.15
CA ALA A 368 39.89 -7.17 -4.40
C ALA A 368 40.52 -8.07 -3.32
N ARG A 369 41.74 -8.53 -3.55
CA ARG A 369 42.44 -9.50 -2.69
C ARG A 369 42.44 -9.12 -1.20
N ASN A 370 42.80 -7.88 -0.84
CA ASN A 370 42.83 -7.46 0.57
C ASN A 370 41.42 -7.27 1.14
N GLN A 371 40.48 -6.80 0.31
CA GLN A 371 39.07 -6.69 0.69
C GLN A 371 38.48 -8.08 0.99
N LEU A 372 38.82 -9.10 0.18
CA LEU A 372 38.41 -10.48 0.41
C LEU A 372 39.06 -11.09 1.66
N ALA A 373 40.30 -10.70 1.98
CA ALA A 373 40.96 -11.09 3.22
C ALA A 373 40.26 -10.47 4.46
N ALA A 374 39.78 -9.23 4.36
CA ALA A 374 38.95 -8.61 5.40
C ALA A 374 37.63 -9.37 5.59
N LEU A 375 36.97 -9.76 4.50
CA LEU A 375 35.78 -10.62 4.55
C LEU A 375 36.06 -11.95 5.28
N TYR A 376 37.18 -12.61 5.00
CA TYR A 376 37.57 -13.83 5.71
C TYR A 376 37.76 -13.58 7.21
N THR A 377 38.44 -12.51 7.59
CA THR A 377 38.68 -12.14 9.00
C THR A 377 37.35 -11.97 9.74
N ASN A 378 36.38 -11.34 9.10
CA ASN A 378 35.07 -11.01 9.66
C ASN A 378 33.97 -12.04 9.37
N ARG A 379 34.30 -13.16 8.73
CA ARG A 379 33.33 -14.13 8.18
C ARG A 379 32.32 -14.68 9.18
N VAL A 380 32.71 -14.78 10.46
CA VAL A 380 31.82 -15.26 11.53
C VAL A 380 30.73 -14.23 11.84
N ALA A 381 31.09 -12.95 11.87
CA ALA A 381 30.15 -11.86 12.14
C ALA A 381 29.27 -11.55 10.92
N VAL A 382 29.83 -11.66 9.71
CA VAL A 382 29.08 -11.47 8.46
C VAL A 382 28.12 -12.63 8.19
N GLY A 383 28.56 -13.86 8.47
CA GLY A 383 27.78 -15.07 8.27
C GLY A 383 27.66 -15.52 6.81
N GLY A 384 27.09 -16.70 6.61
CA GLY A 384 26.72 -17.23 5.30
C GLY A 384 27.87 -17.74 4.42
N PHE A 385 29.13 -17.68 4.85
CA PHE A 385 30.28 -18.21 4.09
C PHE A 385 30.44 -19.72 4.24
N ALA A 386 30.82 -20.39 3.14
CA ALA A 386 31.25 -21.78 3.17
C ALA A 386 32.77 -21.90 3.40
N ASN A 387 33.21 -23.07 3.88
CA ASN A 387 34.63 -23.44 3.89
C ASN A 387 35.08 -23.83 2.47
N ALA A 388 35.28 -22.83 1.61
CA ALA A 388 35.55 -23.00 0.19
C ALA A 388 36.52 -21.92 -0.33
N LEU A 389 36.92 -22.03 -1.60
CA LEU A 389 37.72 -21.01 -2.27
C LEU A 389 36.81 -19.91 -2.83
N TYR A 390 37.20 -18.67 -2.60
CA TYR A 390 36.46 -17.49 -3.07
C TYR A 390 37.28 -16.67 -4.03
N TRP A 391 36.67 -16.26 -5.15
CA TRP A 391 37.30 -15.34 -6.09
C TRP A 391 37.48 -13.94 -5.50
N SER A 392 38.64 -13.35 -5.76
CA SER A 392 38.81 -11.90 -5.73
C SER A 392 38.77 -11.34 -7.16
N SER A 393 38.58 -10.03 -7.29
CA SER A 393 38.72 -9.34 -8.58
C SER A 393 40.16 -9.09 -9.00
N THR A 394 41.13 -9.42 -8.15
CA THR A 394 42.55 -9.17 -8.42
C THR A 394 43.12 -10.24 -9.35
N GLU A 395 43.49 -9.85 -10.56
CA GLU A 395 44.22 -10.68 -11.53
C GLU A 395 45.67 -10.92 -11.06
N SER A 396 46.24 -12.09 -11.36
CA SER A 396 47.64 -12.35 -11.05
C SER A 396 48.55 -11.51 -11.94
N SER A 397 49.40 -10.65 -11.37
CA SER A 397 50.40 -9.92 -12.14
C SER A 397 51.52 -10.82 -12.68
N ALA A 398 51.78 -11.97 -12.03
CA ALA A 398 52.78 -12.94 -12.46
C ALA A 398 52.31 -13.82 -13.62
N SER A 399 51.01 -14.06 -13.74
CA SER A 399 50.43 -14.91 -14.79
C SER A 399 49.04 -14.39 -15.21
N PRO A 400 48.95 -13.18 -15.78
CA PRO A 400 47.68 -12.49 -16.01
C PRO A 400 46.81 -13.15 -17.08
N LEU A 401 47.39 -13.96 -17.97
CA LEU A 401 46.62 -14.69 -18.98
C LEU A 401 45.82 -15.85 -18.39
N THR A 402 46.31 -16.45 -17.30
CA THR A 402 45.79 -17.74 -16.83
C THR A 402 45.22 -17.70 -15.42
N ASP A 403 45.73 -16.82 -14.55
CA ASP A 403 45.53 -16.95 -13.11
C ASP A 403 44.93 -15.68 -12.48
N ALA A 404 44.16 -15.88 -11.41
CA ALA A 404 43.63 -14.81 -10.57
C ALA A 404 43.71 -15.20 -9.08
N TRP A 405 43.65 -14.20 -8.21
CA TRP A 405 43.75 -14.42 -6.77
C TRP A 405 42.44 -14.91 -6.17
N ILE A 406 42.56 -15.88 -5.27
CA ILE A 406 41.49 -16.37 -4.42
C ILE A 406 41.90 -16.23 -2.97
N ASN A 407 40.93 -16.38 -2.07
CA ASN A 407 41.20 -16.68 -0.67
C ASN A 407 40.50 -17.98 -0.26
N ASP A 408 41.21 -18.87 0.43
CA ASP A 408 40.64 -20.10 0.97
C ASP A 408 39.95 -19.81 2.31
N PHE A 409 38.63 -19.92 2.38
CA PHE A 409 37.88 -19.60 3.60
C PHE A 409 37.94 -20.71 4.67
N SER A 410 38.62 -21.83 4.40
CA SER A 410 38.94 -22.84 5.43
C SER A 410 40.15 -22.43 6.29
N ILE A 411 41.16 -21.79 5.70
CA ILE A 411 42.45 -21.49 6.36
C ILE A 411 42.92 -20.02 6.25
N GLY A 412 42.24 -19.19 5.45
CA GLY A 412 42.54 -17.77 5.27
C GLY A 412 43.74 -17.47 4.37
N ASN A 413 44.13 -18.39 3.51
CA ASN A 413 45.33 -18.28 2.70
C ASN A 413 45.03 -17.73 1.29
N PRO A 414 45.62 -16.59 0.89
CA PRO A 414 45.52 -16.12 -0.48
C PRO A 414 46.44 -16.92 -1.39
N VAL A 415 45.91 -17.38 -2.53
CA VAL A 415 46.69 -18.10 -3.56
C VAL A 415 46.18 -17.72 -4.95
N THR A 416 47.02 -17.89 -5.96
CA THR A 416 46.61 -17.76 -7.36
C THR A 416 46.25 -19.13 -7.93
N ILE A 417 45.13 -19.21 -8.64
CA ILE A 417 44.74 -20.43 -9.34
C ILE A 417 44.23 -20.09 -10.76
N PRO A 418 44.09 -21.08 -11.65
CA PRO A 418 43.60 -20.83 -13.01
C PRO A 418 42.19 -20.22 -13.04
N LYS A 419 41.99 -19.19 -13.87
CA LYS A 419 40.73 -18.46 -14.11
C LYS A 419 39.55 -19.35 -14.54
N THR A 420 39.83 -20.57 -15.00
CA THR A 420 38.85 -21.56 -15.45
C THR A 420 38.18 -22.35 -14.33
N GLN A 421 38.66 -22.22 -13.08
CA GLN A 421 38.07 -22.91 -11.94
C GLN A 421 36.70 -22.34 -11.58
N ASN A 422 35.75 -23.20 -11.22
CA ASN A 422 34.43 -22.79 -10.76
C ASN A 422 34.42 -22.67 -9.25
N LEU A 423 34.42 -21.44 -8.73
CA LEU A 423 34.52 -21.17 -7.30
C LEU A 423 33.34 -20.34 -6.78
N GLN A 424 33.36 -20.11 -5.47
CA GLN A 424 32.42 -19.22 -4.79
C GLN A 424 32.70 -17.75 -5.07
N THR A 425 31.64 -16.95 -5.08
CA THR A 425 31.70 -15.50 -5.22
C THR A 425 30.77 -14.83 -4.22
N ARG A 426 31.31 -13.89 -3.44
CA ARG A 426 30.55 -12.99 -2.58
C ARG A 426 30.76 -11.56 -3.04
N CYS A 427 29.70 -10.93 -3.50
CA CYS A 427 29.74 -9.54 -3.93
C CYS A 427 29.76 -8.60 -2.73
N VAL A 428 30.45 -7.48 -2.88
CA VAL A 428 30.54 -6.42 -1.87
C VAL A 428 30.20 -5.07 -2.48
N ARG A 429 29.89 -4.09 -1.66
CA ARG A 429 29.78 -2.68 -2.04
C ARG A 429 30.48 -1.81 -1.01
N ALA A 430 30.94 -0.64 -1.44
CA ALA A 430 31.59 0.33 -0.54
C ALA A 430 30.53 1.19 0.17
N PHE A 431 30.84 1.68 1.36
CA PHE A 431 29.98 2.63 2.05
C PHE A 431 30.78 3.60 2.94
N THR A 432 30.16 4.72 3.29
CA THR A 432 30.72 5.68 4.25
C THR A 432 29.92 5.58 5.54
N PRO A 433 30.54 5.12 6.65
CA PRO A 433 29.88 4.95 7.95
C PRO A 433 29.30 6.21 8.56
#